data_AF-X6LZK4-F1
#
_entry.id   AF-X6LZK4-F1
#
_cell.length_a   1.000
_cell.length_b   1.000
_cell.length_c   1.000
_cell.angle_alpha   90.00
_cell.angle_beta   90.00
_cell.angle_gamma   90.00
#
_symmetry.space_group_name_H-M   'P 1'
#
loop_
_entity.id
_entity.type
_entity.pdbx_description
1 polymer ?
#
loop_
_entity_poly.entity_id
_entity_poly.type
_entity_poly.pdbx_seq_one_letter_code
_entity_poly.pdbx_strand_id
1 'polypeptide(L)'
;MKKYLNFYYIEYKYNTYIYIYNNQKQVNDLKYELSKKSQLIETKIANIQNLNIKMNEYNSELQKQTKEFTRYQNEFKEFKKDIQINFEDQNKIIQQCKLQTEEKKEKNSNDDNDDDDTNSRFAVTYNSDDSDIENEDDVTKKIKIRVKELGYLKIKSSHLWIKHPSSSIDCSQLGYPSDQGPGTGRLRTLLSGGGYGTKGKEIIPSNDQKGGIYGEKTLLKQIHYGSGGASGGSGGGIIQLVIEQQLINYGLIQCNGGNGYGYGYGNEHNHRKKKSKQHGGGGSGGSILIKLQNSYPFPNVFGTIRCIGGNQNLINEGGKGRIAIYGVELSSNDTKNIDPKPFNRE
;
A
#
# COMPACT_ATOMS: atom_id res chain seq x y z
N MET A 1 -47.00 -56.86 -83.36
CA MET A 1 -47.12 -57.17 -81.92
C MET A 1 -45.78 -57.47 -81.22
N LYS A 2 -44.98 -58.47 -81.62
CA LYS A 2 -43.70 -58.82 -80.94
C LYS A 2 -42.70 -57.66 -80.73
N LYS A 3 -42.54 -56.77 -81.72
CA LYS A 3 -41.65 -55.59 -81.61
C LYS A 3 -42.10 -54.59 -80.53
N TYR A 4 -43.41 -54.39 -80.36
CA TYR A 4 -43.96 -53.49 -79.35
C TYR A 4 -43.77 -54.02 -77.92
N LEU A 5 -43.99 -55.33 -77.71
CA LEU A 5 -43.73 -55.98 -76.42
C LEU A 5 -42.27 -55.88 -75.98
N ASN A 6 -41.32 -55.96 -76.93
CA ASN A 6 -39.90 -55.83 -76.64
C ASN A 6 -39.54 -54.40 -76.20
N PHE A 7 -40.14 -53.38 -76.81
CA PHE A 7 -39.90 -51.98 -76.44
C PHE A 7 -40.35 -51.69 -75.00
N TYR A 8 -41.59 -52.06 -74.64
CA TYR A 8 -42.10 -51.87 -73.27
C TYR A 8 -41.27 -52.62 -72.22
N TYR A 9 -40.78 -53.81 -72.56
CA TYR A 9 -39.93 -54.57 -71.65
C TYR A 9 -38.58 -53.89 -71.39
N ILE A 10 -37.97 -53.31 -72.44
CA ILE A 10 -36.72 -52.54 -72.32
C ILE A 10 -36.95 -51.28 -71.48
N GLU A 11 -38.02 -50.54 -71.74
CA GLU A 11 -38.36 -49.33 -70.99
C GLU A 11 -38.62 -49.62 -69.51
N TYR A 12 -39.38 -50.69 -69.20
CA TYR A 12 -39.61 -51.13 -67.83
C TYR A 12 -38.32 -51.49 -67.09
N LYS A 13 -37.43 -52.25 -67.73
CA LYS A 13 -36.12 -52.61 -67.18
C LYS A 13 -35.26 -51.37 -66.91
N TYR A 14 -35.23 -50.44 -67.85
CA TYR A 14 -34.46 -49.20 -67.73
C TYR A 14 -34.97 -48.33 -66.57
N ASN A 15 -36.28 -48.15 -66.47
CA ASN A 15 -36.90 -47.39 -65.38
C ASN A 15 -36.65 -48.05 -64.01
N THR A 16 -36.70 -49.39 -63.95
CA THR A 16 -36.36 -50.14 -62.72
C THR A 16 -34.88 -49.96 -62.36
N TYR A 17 -33.97 -50.00 -63.33
CA TYR A 17 -32.53 -49.76 -63.09
C TYR A 17 -32.27 -48.35 -62.55
N ILE A 18 -32.86 -47.31 -63.15
CA ILE A 18 -32.74 -45.93 -62.67
C ILE A 18 -33.27 -45.81 -61.24
N TYR A 19 -34.41 -46.41 -60.95
CA TYR A 19 -34.99 -46.40 -59.60
C TYR A 19 -34.06 -47.04 -58.58
N ILE A 20 -33.51 -48.22 -58.89
CA ILE A 20 -32.56 -48.91 -58.01
C ILE A 20 -31.30 -48.05 -57.81
N TYR A 21 -30.75 -47.50 -58.89
CA TYR A 21 -29.56 -46.65 -58.84
C TYR A 21 -29.78 -45.40 -57.97
N ASN A 22 -30.90 -44.70 -58.14
CA ASN A 22 -31.24 -43.51 -57.35
C ASN A 22 -31.41 -43.84 -55.86
N ASN A 23 -32.08 -44.94 -55.53
CA ASN A 23 -32.20 -45.39 -54.15
C ASN A 23 -30.85 -45.77 -53.55
N GLN A 24 -30.00 -46.47 -54.30
CA GLN A 24 -28.66 -46.84 -53.84
C GLN A 24 -27.78 -45.61 -53.60
N LYS A 25 -27.90 -44.58 -54.45
CA LYS A 25 -27.24 -43.29 -54.24
C LYS A 25 -27.72 -42.61 -52.95
N GLN A 26 -29.04 -42.50 -52.75
CA GLN A 26 -29.60 -41.93 -51.51
C GLN A 26 -29.15 -42.68 -50.26
N VAL A 27 -29.13 -44.03 -50.31
CA VAL A 27 -28.64 -44.85 -49.19
C VAL A 27 -27.16 -44.59 -48.90
N ASN A 28 -26.32 -44.42 -49.92
CA ASN A 28 -24.90 -44.13 -49.75
C ASN A 28 -24.68 -42.72 -49.18
N ASP A 29 -25.44 -41.73 -49.64
CA ASP A 29 -25.39 -40.35 -49.12
C ASP A 29 -25.78 -40.34 -47.63
N LEU A 30 -26.86 -41.03 -47.27
CA LEU A 30 -27.29 -41.17 -45.86
C LEU A 30 -26.25 -41.90 -44.99
N LYS A 31 -25.62 -42.97 -45.51
CA LYS A 31 -24.53 -43.67 -44.80
C LYS A 31 -23.34 -42.74 -44.55
N TYR A 32 -22.97 -41.93 -45.53
CA TYR A 32 -21.89 -40.96 -45.40
C TYR A 32 -22.22 -39.90 -44.34
N GLU A 33 -23.42 -39.32 -44.37
CA GLU A 33 -23.86 -38.36 -43.36
C GLU A 33 -23.90 -38.97 -41.95
N LEU A 34 -24.40 -40.21 -41.83
CA LEU A 34 -24.47 -40.93 -40.56
C LEU A 34 -23.07 -41.18 -39.99
N SER A 35 -22.11 -41.59 -40.84
CA SER A 35 -20.72 -41.78 -40.46
C SER A 35 -20.08 -40.48 -39.94
N LYS A 36 -20.29 -39.36 -40.65
CA LYS A 36 -19.80 -38.04 -40.23
C LYS A 36 -20.39 -37.60 -38.89
N LYS A 37 -21.69 -37.85 -38.66
CA LYS A 37 -22.35 -37.57 -37.38
C LYS A 37 -21.81 -38.46 -36.25
N SER A 38 -21.52 -39.74 -36.52
CA SER A 38 -20.92 -40.66 -35.54
C SER A 38 -19.56 -40.17 -35.06
N GLN A 39 -18.66 -39.80 -35.98
CA GLN A 39 -17.34 -39.26 -35.64
C GLN A 39 -17.42 -37.97 -34.81
N LEU A 40 -18.38 -37.10 -35.12
CA LEU A 40 -18.63 -35.90 -34.34
C LEU A 40 -19.10 -36.22 -32.92
N ILE A 41 -19.95 -37.23 -32.75
CA ILE A 41 -20.40 -37.69 -31.42
C ILE A 41 -19.22 -38.25 -30.62
N GLU A 42 -18.39 -39.10 -31.23
CA GLU A 42 -17.18 -39.65 -30.59
C GLU A 42 -16.23 -38.54 -30.11
N THR A 43 -16.00 -37.54 -30.96
CA THR A 43 -15.16 -36.37 -30.61
C THR A 43 -15.75 -35.60 -29.42
N LYS A 44 -17.08 -35.39 -29.41
CA LYS A 44 -17.75 -34.72 -28.29
C LYS A 44 -17.68 -35.53 -26.99
N ILE A 45 -17.80 -36.86 -27.06
CA ILE A 45 -17.65 -37.75 -25.91
C ILE A 45 -16.24 -37.63 -25.32
N ALA A 46 -15.20 -37.68 -26.16
CA ALA A 46 -13.81 -37.53 -25.71
C ALA A 46 -13.57 -36.17 -25.02
N ASN A 47 -14.15 -35.09 -25.57
CA ASN A 47 -14.06 -33.76 -24.96
C ASN A 47 -14.75 -33.70 -23.59
N ILE A 48 -15.94 -34.31 -23.45
CA ILE A 48 -16.66 -34.38 -22.17
C ILE A 48 -15.85 -35.17 -21.14
N GLN A 49 -15.24 -36.29 -21.53
CA GLN A 49 -14.39 -37.08 -20.64
C GLN A 49 -13.18 -36.30 -20.16
N ASN A 50 -12.51 -35.56 -21.04
CA ASN A 50 -11.37 -34.70 -20.68
C ASN A 50 -11.79 -33.58 -19.72
N LEU A 51 -12.93 -32.93 -19.96
CA LEU A 51 -13.46 -31.91 -19.04
C LEU A 51 -13.77 -32.48 -17.66
N ASN A 52 -14.34 -33.69 -17.58
CA ASN A 52 -14.59 -34.36 -16.30
C ASN A 52 -13.29 -34.65 -15.53
N ILE A 53 -12.21 -35.06 -16.22
CA ILE A 53 -10.90 -35.27 -15.60
C ILE A 53 -10.37 -33.96 -15.00
N LYS A 54 -10.36 -32.89 -15.79
CA LYS A 54 -9.92 -31.56 -15.31
C LYS A 54 -10.74 -31.04 -14.14
N MET A 55 -12.06 -31.29 -14.16
CA MET A 55 -12.95 -30.90 -13.05
C MET A 55 -12.60 -31.66 -11.76
N ASN A 56 -12.26 -32.95 -11.86
CA ASN A 56 -11.84 -33.75 -10.72
C ASN A 56 -10.47 -33.31 -10.17
N GLU A 57 -9.53 -32.96 -11.03
CA GLU A 57 -8.23 -32.39 -10.64
C GLU A 57 -8.42 -31.07 -9.87
N TYR A 58 -9.24 -30.16 -10.41
CA TYR A 58 -9.57 -28.89 -9.75
C TYR A 58 -10.23 -29.11 -8.39
N ASN A 59 -11.19 -30.03 -8.29
CA ASN A 59 -11.85 -30.37 -7.02
C ASN A 59 -10.87 -30.94 -5.99
N SER A 60 -9.90 -31.76 -6.44
CA SER A 60 -8.86 -32.29 -5.56
C SER A 60 -7.96 -31.18 -5.00
N GLU A 61 -7.57 -30.22 -5.85
CA GLU A 61 -6.74 -29.09 -5.42
C GLU A 61 -7.49 -28.15 -4.46
N LEU A 62 -8.75 -27.88 -4.75
CA LEU A 62 -9.62 -27.11 -3.86
C LEU A 62 -9.77 -27.77 -2.47
N GLN A 63 -9.87 -29.10 -2.43
CA GLN A 63 -9.90 -29.84 -1.16
C GLN A 63 -8.58 -29.71 -0.38
N LYS A 64 -7.42 -29.71 -1.05
CA LYS A 64 -6.12 -29.49 -0.38
C LYS A 64 -6.06 -28.08 0.22
N GLN A 65 -6.41 -27.06 -0.56
CA GLN A 65 -6.42 -25.66 -0.09
C GLN A 65 -7.36 -25.48 1.10
N THR A 66 -8.54 -26.13 1.08
CA THR A 66 -9.49 -26.09 2.21
C THR A 66 -8.90 -26.71 3.48
N LYS A 67 -8.14 -27.82 3.35
CA LYS A 67 -7.45 -28.44 4.50
C LYS A 67 -6.35 -27.55 5.05
N GLU A 68 -5.55 -26.93 4.19
CA GLU A 68 -4.50 -25.99 4.63
C GLU A 68 -5.09 -24.76 5.33
N PHE A 69 -6.16 -24.19 4.77
CA PHE A 69 -6.86 -23.07 5.40
C PHE A 69 -7.41 -23.44 6.79
N THR A 70 -8.01 -24.64 6.92
CA THR A 70 -8.48 -25.15 8.21
C THR A 70 -7.33 -25.32 9.21
N ARG A 71 -6.16 -25.81 8.75
CA ARG A 71 -4.95 -25.90 9.58
C ARG A 71 -4.54 -24.52 10.10
N TYR A 72 -4.42 -23.52 9.23
CA TYR A 72 -4.07 -22.16 9.62
C TYR A 72 -5.06 -21.53 10.60
N GLN A 73 -6.37 -21.78 10.42
CA GLN A 73 -7.38 -21.31 11.37
C GLN A 73 -7.18 -21.90 12.77
N ASN A 74 -6.75 -23.16 12.87
CA ASN A 74 -6.47 -23.80 14.15
C ASN A 74 -5.17 -23.26 14.77
N GLU A 75 -4.10 -23.14 14.00
CA GLU A 75 -2.84 -22.54 14.46
C GLU A 75 -3.05 -21.11 14.99
N PHE A 76 -3.84 -20.31 14.27
CA PHE A 76 -4.18 -18.95 14.70
C PHE A 76 -4.99 -18.90 16.00
N LYS A 77 -5.91 -19.87 16.20
CA LYS A 77 -6.66 -19.99 17.46
C LYS A 77 -5.74 -20.32 18.64
N GLU A 78 -4.77 -21.22 18.47
CA GLU A 78 -3.79 -21.54 19.51
C GLU A 78 -2.89 -20.33 19.80
N PHE A 79 -2.36 -19.67 18.78
CA PHE A 79 -1.56 -18.45 18.94
C PHE A 79 -2.32 -17.35 19.71
N LYS A 80 -3.63 -17.19 19.44
CA LYS A 80 -4.48 -16.25 20.18
C LYS A 80 -4.59 -16.62 21.67
N LYS A 81 -4.68 -17.90 22.00
CA LYS A 81 -4.68 -18.36 23.40
C LYS A 81 -3.33 -18.09 24.07
N ASP A 82 -2.22 -18.32 23.39
CA ASP A 82 -0.88 -18.06 23.92
C ASP A 82 -0.67 -16.57 24.25
N ILE A 83 -1.12 -15.67 23.36
CA ILE A 83 -1.10 -14.23 23.63
C ILE A 83 -1.95 -13.88 24.86
N GLN A 84 -3.14 -14.47 24.97
CA GLN A 84 -4.05 -14.22 26.09
C GLN A 84 -3.41 -14.64 27.42
N ILE A 85 -2.80 -15.83 27.47
CA ILE A 85 -2.08 -16.34 28.66
C ILE A 85 -0.94 -15.41 29.03
N ASN A 86 -0.09 -15.02 28.06
CA ASN A 86 1.02 -14.10 28.30
C ASN A 86 0.55 -12.74 28.86
N PHE A 87 -0.58 -12.23 28.36
CA PHE A 87 -1.15 -10.98 28.84
C PHE A 87 -1.68 -11.10 30.28
N GLU A 88 -2.35 -12.21 30.60
CA GLU A 88 -2.82 -12.50 31.96
C GLU A 88 -1.64 -12.62 32.95
N ASP A 89 -0.55 -13.27 32.55
CA ASP A 89 0.63 -13.42 33.40
C ASP A 89 1.36 -12.08 33.62
N GLN A 90 1.46 -11.24 32.59
CA GLN A 90 1.97 -9.87 32.75
C GLN A 90 1.11 -9.04 33.72
N ASN A 91 -0.21 -9.16 33.63
CA ASN A 91 -1.12 -8.45 34.54
C ASN A 91 -0.95 -8.93 35.99
N LYS A 92 -0.73 -10.23 36.23
CA LYS A 92 -0.42 -10.76 37.57
C LYS A 92 0.88 -10.17 38.12
N ILE A 93 1.94 -10.11 37.30
CA ILE A 93 3.22 -9.51 37.71
C ILE A 93 3.04 -8.04 38.07
N ILE A 94 2.30 -7.27 37.26
CA ILE A 94 2.00 -5.86 37.53
C ILE A 94 1.25 -5.70 38.86
N GLN A 95 0.24 -6.54 39.11
CA GLN A 95 -0.51 -6.51 40.39
C GLN A 95 0.39 -6.83 41.58
N GLN A 96 1.29 -7.82 41.48
CA GLN A 96 2.25 -8.14 42.53
C GLN A 96 3.22 -6.98 42.80
N CYS A 97 3.73 -6.30 41.76
CA CYS A 97 4.60 -5.14 41.92
C CYS A 97 3.90 -3.96 42.61
N LYS A 98 2.59 -3.75 42.35
CA LYS A 98 1.79 -2.72 43.02
C LYS A 98 1.69 -2.99 44.53
N LEU A 99 1.33 -4.21 44.92
CA LEU A 99 1.22 -4.61 46.33
C LEU A 99 2.55 -4.42 47.09
N GLN A 100 3.67 -4.85 46.51
CA GLN A 100 5.00 -4.66 47.12
C GLN A 100 5.39 -3.17 47.28
N THR A 101 4.87 -2.30 46.42
CA THR A 101 5.14 -0.86 46.49
C THR A 101 4.35 -0.21 47.62
N GLU A 102 3.11 -0.64 47.83
CA GLU A 102 2.26 -0.19 48.94
C GLU A 102 2.83 -0.63 50.30
N GLU A 103 3.24 -1.89 50.44
CA GLU A 103 3.89 -2.40 51.67
C GLU A 103 5.18 -1.64 52.04
N LYS A 104 5.92 -1.14 51.05
CA LYS A 104 7.13 -0.32 51.28
C LYS A 104 6.80 1.10 51.73
N LYS A 105 5.70 1.68 51.23
CA LYS A 105 5.27 3.02 51.66
C LYS A 105 4.83 3.00 53.13
N GLU A 106 4.11 1.98 53.57
CA GLU A 106 3.69 1.84 54.97
C GLU A 106 4.85 1.65 55.96
N LYS A 107 5.95 1.01 55.53
CA LYS A 107 7.15 0.84 56.37
C LYS A 107 7.97 2.11 56.52
N ASN A 108 7.98 2.97 55.49
CA ASN A 108 8.78 4.19 55.50
C ASN A 108 8.09 5.38 56.20
N SER A 109 6.76 5.34 56.42
CA SER A 109 6.03 6.40 57.13
C SER A 109 6.19 6.37 58.67
N ASN A 110 7.07 5.51 59.21
CA ASN A 110 7.32 5.43 60.65
C ASN A 110 8.68 6.04 61.08
N ASP A 111 9.44 6.63 60.16
CA ASP A 111 10.81 7.14 60.41
C ASP A 111 10.98 8.63 60.03
N ASP A 112 9.92 9.45 60.17
CA ASP A 112 10.05 10.91 60.10
C ASP A 112 10.34 11.48 61.50
N ASN A 113 11.62 11.53 61.85
CA ASN A 113 12.17 12.59 62.71
C ASN A 113 13.40 13.20 62.01
N ASP A 114 13.32 14.53 61.88
CA ASP A 114 14.37 15.52 61.71
C ASP A 114 15.07 15.65 60.34
N ASP A 115 14.89 16.87 59.80
CA ASP A 115 15.83 17.70 59.05
C ASP A 115 16.48 17.12 57.78
N ASP A 116 16.20 17.73 56.62
CA ASP A 116 16.97 18.92 56.19
C ASP A 116 16.69 19.21 54.70
N ASP A 117 16.72 20.50 54.41
CA ASP A 117 16.27 21.17 53.22
C ASP A 117 17.38 21.17 52.16
N THR A 118 17.42 20.18 51.24
CA THR A 118 18.28 20.30 50.04
C THR A 118 17.61 19.84 48.73
N ASN A 119 17.07 20.86 48.09
CA ASN A 119 16.74 21.04 46.68
C ASN A 119 17.75 20.40 45.69
N SER A 120 17.42 19.23 45.11
CA SER A 120 17.96 18.81 43.82
C SER A 120 16.85 18.23 42.93
N ARG A 121 16.38 19.06 41.98
CA ARG A 121 15.45 18.68 40.93
C ARG A 121 16.21 18.05 39.77
N PHE A 122 16.25 16.72 39.73
CA PHE A 122 16.29 15.97 38.48
C PHE A 122 15.04 15.07 38.44
N ALA A 123 13.94 15.64 37.94
CA ALA A 123 12.71 14.92 37.69
C ALA A 123 12.68 14.47 36.23
N VAL A 124 12.93 13.19 35.99
CA VAL A 124 12.30 12.48 34.86
C VAL A 124 11.04 11.85 35.44
N THR A 125 9.97 12.63 35.49
CA THR A 125 8.63 12.15 35.86
C THR A 125 7.99 11.47 34.66
N TYR A 126 7.82 10.16 34.74
CA TYR A 126 6.69 9.50 34.10
C TYR A 126 5.49 9.72 35.01
N ASN A 127 4.71 10.77 34.75
CA ASN A 127 3.37 10.87 35.33
C ASN A 127 2.46 9.92 34.56
N SER A 128 2.30 8.71 35.09
CA SER A 128 1.13 7.87 34.87
C SER A 128 0.33 7.85 36.16
N ASP A 129 -0.25 9.00 36.51
CA ASP A 129 -1.26 9.07 37.55
C ASP A 129 -2.62 9.24 36.88
N ASP A 130 -3.46 8.24 37.11
CA ASP A 130 -4.90 8.31 37.26
C ASP A 130 -5.66 9.27 36.34
N SER A 131 -6.13 8.71 35.24
CA SER A 131 -7.44 9.09 34.72
C SER A 131 -8.22 7.82 34.46
N ASP A 132 -9.22 7.57 35.29
CA ASP A 132 -10.37 6.73 34.96
C ASP A 132 -10.95 7.26 33.64
N ILE A 133 -10.63 6.58 32.54
CA ILE A 133 -11.29 6.76 31.26
C ILE A 133 -12.05 5.47 31.01
N GLU A 134 -13.19 5.37 31.69
CA GLU A 134 -14.34 4.71 31.10
C GLU A 134 -14.78 5.58 29.92
N ASN A 135 -14.40 5.18 28.71
CA ASN A 135 -15.20 5.32 27.50
C ASN A 135 -14.57 4.46 26.40
N GLU A 136 -15.27 3.37 26.08
CA GLU A 136 -15.22 2.74 24.77
C GLU A 136 -15.52 3.81 23.72
N ASP A 137 -14.50 4.32 23.04
CA ASP A 137 -14.45 4.47 21.59
C ASP A 137 -13.21 5.31 21.17
N ASP A 138 -12.39 4.72 20.31
CA ASP A 138 -11.31 5.35 19.52
C ASP A 138 -10.00 5.73 20.26
N VAL A 139 -9.29 4.73 20.78
CA VAL A 139 -7.89 4.87 21.23
C VAL A 139 -6.93 4.93 20.03
N THR A 140 -6.81 6.09 19.39
CA THR A 140 -5.65 6.39 18.54
C THR A 140 -4.57 7.09 19.38
N LYS A 141 -3.78 6.31 20.14
CA LYS A 141 -2.58 6.81 20.82
C LYS A 141 -1.55 7.32 19.79
N LYS A 142 -1.50 8.64 19.58
CA LYS A 142 -0.44 9.29 18.81
C LYS A 142 0.84 9.37 19.64
N ILE A 143 1.78 8.45 19.41
CA ILE A 143 3.13 8.54 19.98
C ILE A 143 3.86 9.70 19.29
N LYS A 144 4.04 10.82 19.99
CA LYS A 144 4.77 11.98 19.49
C LYS A 144 6.24 11.89 19.93
N ILE A 145 7.07 11.25 19.11
CA ILE A 145 8.52 11.20 19.34
C ILE A 145 9.10 12.57 18.96
N ARG A 146 9.69 13.30 19.93
CA ARG A 146 10.47 14.52 19.65
C ARG A 146 11.86 14.10 19.17
N VAL A 147 11.99 13.79 17.88
CA VAL A 147 13.29 13.47 17.30
C VAL A 147 13.95 14.75 16.79
N LYS A 148 15.17 15.05 17.24
CA LYS A 148 16.07 15.98 16.54
C LYS A 148 16.66 15.37 15.27
N GLU A 149 16.37 14.10 15.02
CA GLU A 149 16.92 13.30 13.93
C GLU A 149 15.89 13.18 12.80
N LEU A 150 16.40 13.08 11.58
CA LEU A 150 15.58 12.88 10.39
C LEU A 150 14.82 11.56 10.49
N GLY A 151 13.51 11.58 10.23
CA GLY A 151 12.63 10.43 10.34
C GLY A 151 12.90 9.41 9.24
N TYR A 152 13.41 8.25 9.64
CA TYR A 152 13.57 7.08 8.80
C TYR A 152 12.90 5.87 9.43
N LEU A 153 11.82 5.41 8.81
CA LEU A 153 11.08 4.24 9.23
C LEU A 153 11.37 3.08 8.28
N LYS A 154 11.80 1.94 8.85
CA LYS A 154 12.00 0.70 8.11
C LYS A 154 11.18 -0.42 8.73
N ILE A 155 10.29 -1.01 7.93
CA ILE A 155 9.47 -2.15 8.33
C ILE A 155 9.86 -3.34 7.45
N LYS A 156 10.17 -4.46 8.10
CA LYS A 156 10.34 -5.76 7.46
C LYS A 156 9.28 -6.70 8.02
N SER A 157 8.47 -7.32 7.16
CA SER A 157 7.44 -8.25 7.58
C SER A 157 7.10 -9.23 6.46
N SER A 158 6.51 -10.37 6.80
CA SER A 158 5.92 -11.25 5.78
C SER A 158 4.65 -10.63 5.18
N HIS A 159 3.81 -10.05 6.03
CA HIS A 159 2.54 -9.43 5.67
C HIS A 159 2.43 -8.05 6.32
N LEU A 160 1.83 -7.10 5.62
CA LEU A 160 1.48 -5.79 6.19
C LEU A 160 0.04 -5.46 5.84
N TRP A 161 -0.79 -5.29 6.87
CA TRP A 161 -2.19 -4.91 6.72
C TRP A 161 -2.49 -3.58 7.42
N ILE A 162 -2.77 -2.54 6.65
CA ILE A 162 -3.30 -1.26 7.13
C ILE A 162 -4.82 -1.31 6.93
N LYS A 163 -5.51 -1.80 7.96
CA LYS A 163 -6.93 -2.20 7.86
C LYS A 163 -7.88 -1.02 7.71
N HIS A 164 -7.73 0.01 8.54
CA HIS A 164 -8.72 1.09 8.61
C HIS A 164 -8.32 2.27 7.70
N PRO A 165 -9.26 2.92 6.99
CA PRO A 165 -8.96 4.05 6.11
C PRO A 165 -8.33 5.26 6.84
N SER A 166 -8.56 5.41 8.14
CA SER A 166 -7.93 6.47 8.96
C SER A 166 -6.54 6.09 9.48
N SER A 167 -6.13 4.81 9.39
CA SER A 167 -4.80 4.39 9.81
C SER A 167 -3.74 4.91 8.85
N SER A 168 -2.58 5.30 9.38
CA SER A 168 -1.49 5.81 8.56
C SER A 168 -0.10 5.42 9.05
N ILE A 169 0.81 5.28 8.09
CA ILE A 169 2.26 5.27 8.31
C ILE A 169 2.77 6.62 7.80
N ASP A 170 3.19 7.48 8.72
CA ASP A 170 3.46 8.89 8.43
C ASP A 170 4.87 9.30 8.85
N CYS A 171 5.67 9.73 7.87
CA CYS A 171 6.97 10.37 8.06
C CYS A 171 7.00 11.78 7.47
N SER A 172 5.85 12.47 7.41
CA SER A 172 5.75 13.83 6.89
C SER A 172 6.49 14.82 7.78
N GLN A 173 7.15 15.80 7.16
CA GLN A 173 7.91 16.87 7.83
C GLN A 173 9.10 16.39 8.68
N LEU A 174 9.47 15.11 8.56
CA LEU A 174 10.61 14.52 9.26
C LEU A 174 11.88 14.45 8.38
N GLY A 175 11.92 15.19 7.28
CA GLY A 175 13.10 15.35 6.43
C GLY A 175 13.98 16.51 6.90
N TYR A 176 14.80 17.05 5.99
CA TYR A 176 15.68 18.16 6.34
C TYR A 176 14.86 19.37 6.83
N PRO A 177 15.30 20.05 7.89
CA PRO A 177 14.68 21.29 8.36
C PRO A 177 14.63 22.38 7.29
N SER A 178 13.90 23.47 7.59
CA SER A 178 13.97 24.72 6.81
C SER A 178 15.41 25.10 6.50
N ASP A 179 15.64 25.59 5.29
CA ASP A 179 16.96 26.08 4.84
C ASP A 179 18.06 25.00 4.81
N GLN A 180 17.69 23.71 4.87
CA GLN A 180 18.63 22.58 4.83
C GLN A 180 18.22 21.51 3.82
N GLY A 181 19.23 20.77 3.34
CA GLY A 181 19.09 19.67 2.39
C GLY A 181 19.69 19.93 1.00
N PRO A 182 19.89 18.88 0.18
CA PRO A 182 20.52 19.02 -1.14
C PRO A 182 19.72 19.81 -2.16
N GLY A 183 18.40 19.88 -2.00
CA GLY A 183 17.49 20.60 -2.86
C GLY A 183 16.84 21.80 -2.17
N THR A 184 17.47 22.37 -1.14
CA THR A 184 16.98 23.60 -0.53
C THR A 184 16.94 24.73 -1.56
N GLY A 185 15.90 25.56 -1.50
CA GLY A 185 15.89 26.82 -2.23
C GLY A 185 16.91 27.81 -1.67
N ARG A 186 17.31 28.82 -2.46
CA ARG A 186 18.28 29.82 -1.99
C ARG A 186 17.65 30.80 -1.00
N LEU A 187 18.32 31.00 0.13
CA LEU A 187 17.92 31.90 1.22
C LEU A 187 17.62 33.36 0.77
N ARG A 188 18.23 33.83 -0.32
CA ARG A 188 18.08 35.21 -0.81
C ARG A 188 16.65 35.57 -1.19
N THR A 189 15.85 34.57 -1.57
CA THR A 189 14.42 34.71 -1.80
C THR A 189 13.72 33.89 -0.74
N LEU A 190 13.15 34.56 0.27
CA LEU A 190 12.41 33.99 1.41
C LEU A 190 11.22 33.08 1.04
N LEU A 191 11.05 32.74 -0.24
CA LEU A 191 9.81 32.28 -0.87
C LEU A 191 10.05 31.16 -1.90
N SER A 192 11.21 30.48 -1.87
CA SER A 192 11.49 29.34 -2.76
C SER A 192 11.20 28.01 -2.05
N GLY A 193 10.41 27.14 -2.70
CA GLY A 193 10.17 25.78 -2.22
C GLY A 193 11.39 24.88 -2.38
N GLY A 194 11.56 23.94 -1.45
CA GLY A 194 12.55 22.87 -1.55
C GLY A 194 12.20 21.94 -2.71
N GLY A 195 13.20 21.41 -3.41
CA GLY A 195 13.05 20.41 -4.46
C GLY A 195 13.49 19.04 -3.95
N TYR A 196 12.89 18.00 -4.48
CA TYR A 196 13.32 16.59 -4.43
C TYR A 196 12.37 15.87 -5.36
N GLY A 197 12.82 14.96 -6.23
CA GLY A 197 11.95 14.30 -7.24
C GLY A 197 11.48 15.22 -8.37
N THR A 198 10.86 16.35 -8.02
CA THR A 198 10.58 17.49 -8.89
C THR A 198 11.25 18.76 -8.35
N LYS A 199 11.42 19.78 -9.20
CA LYS A 199 11.88 21.10 -8.74
C LYS A 199 10.81 21.74 -7.86
N GLY A 200 11.21 22.50 -6.84
CA GLY A 200 10.30 23.41 -6.12
C GLY A 200 9.88 24.58 -7.02
N LYS A 201 8.84 25.33 -6.63
CA LYS A 201 8.49 26.60 -7.29
C LYS A 201 9.04 27.80 -6.53
N GLU A 202 9.17 28.89 -7.26
CA GLU A 202 9.59 30.21 -6.77
C GLU A 202 8.65 31.27 -7.34
N ILE A 203 8.56 32.40 -6.65
CA ILE A 203 7.72 33.53 -7.04
C ILE A 203 8.36 34.31 -8.18
N ILE A 204 9.66 34.56 -8.07
CA ILE A 204 10.41 35.36 -9.02
C ILE A 204 11.15 34.37 -9.92
N PRO A 205 10.86 34.30 -11.23
CA PRO A 205 11.57 33.44 -12.14
C PRO A 205 13.04 33.90 -12.19
N SER A 206 13.87 33.18 -11.45
CA SER A 206 15.31 33.39 -11.43
C SER A 206 15.92 32.04 -11.74
N ASN A 207 16.92 32.00 -12.62
CA ASN A 207 17.35 30.71 -13.17
C ASN A 207 17.92 29.73 -12.10
N ASP A 208 18.25 30.19 -10.89
CA ASP A 208 19.03 29.43 -9.91
C ASP A 208 18.53 29.44 -8.45
N GLN A 209 17.29 29.88 -8.14
CA GLN A 209 16.87 30.03 -6.72
C GLN A 209 15.91 28.96 -6.21
N LYS A 210 15.18 28.25 -7.08
CA LYS A 210 14.34 27.11 -6.67
C LYS A 210 15.15 25.87 -6.29
N GLY A 211 14.58 25.09 -5.37
CA GLY A 211 15.14 23.81 -4.97
C GLY A 211 15.28 22.83 -6.14
N GLY A 212 16.49 22.30 -6.32
CA GLY A 212 16.84 21.39 -7.41
C GLY A 212 16.31 19.96 -7.23
N ILE A 213 16.33 19.19 -8.32
CA ILE A 213 16.06 17.75 -8.28
C ILE A 213 17.37 17.03 -7.92
N TYR A 214 17.34 16.14 -6.93
CA TYR A 214 18.46 15.27 -6.57
C TYR A 214 17.98 13.86 -6.24
N GLY A 215 18.93 12.92 -6.16
CA GLY A 215 18.69 11.50 -5.88
C GLY A 215 18.41 10.65 -7.13
N GLU A 216 18.51 9.33 -6.97
CA GLU A 216 18.23 8.36 -8.04
C GLU A 216 16.72 8.13 -8.19
N LYS A 217 16.21 8.01 -9.43
CA LYS A 217 14.76 7.86 -9.67
C LYS A 217 14.23 6.51 -9.18
N THR A 218 15.08 5.49 -9.20
CA THR A 218 14.76 4.11 -8.82
C THR A 218 14.76 3.91 -7.30
N LEU A 219 15.43 4.77 -6.52
CA LEU A 219 15.63 4.57 -5.07
C LEU A 219 16.29 3.23 -4.68
N LEU A 220 16.91 2.49 -5.62
CA LEU A 220 17.55 1.20 -5.32
C LEU A 220 18.91 1.36 -4.65
N LYS A 221 19.70 2.34 -5.10
CA LYS A 221 21.04 2.56 -4.55
C LYS A 221 21.01 3.55 -3.40
N GLN A 222 20.14 4.55 -3.47
CA GLN A 222 20.09 5.64 -2.51
C GLN A 222 18.66 6.15 -2.31
N ILE A 223 18.27 6.25 -1.04
CA ILE A 223 17.00 6.81 -0.60
C ILE A 223 17.34 8.09 0.16
N HIS A 224 16.71 9.21 -0.20
CA HIS A 224 17.02 10.51 0.38
C HIS A 224 15.84 11.10 1.13
N TYR A 225 16.14 11.89 2.16
CA TYR A 225 15.15 12.77 2.81
C TYR A 225 14.74 13.88 1.86
N GLY A 226 13.54 14.42 2.03
CA GLY A 226 13.12 15.67 1.42
C GLY A 226 13.92 16.85 2.00
N SER A 227 14.21 17.83 1.15
CA SER A 227 14.82 19.11 1.54
C SER A 227 13.78 20.11 2.06
N GLY A 228 14.18 20.96 3.01
CA GLY A 228 13.37 22.08 3.46
C GLY A 228 13.27 23.21 2.44
N GLY A 229 12.21 24.01 2.57
CA GLY A 229 12.05 25.26 1.81
C GLY A 229 12.92 26.39 2.38
N ALA A 230 13.10 27.46 1.60
CA ALA A 230 13.76 28.66 2.08
C ALA A 230 12.85 29.38 3.09
N SER A 231 13.33 29.54 4.34
CA SER A 231 12.62 30.16 5.46
C SER A 231 11.20 29.63 5.65
N GLY A 232 11.05 28.30 5.55
CA GLY A 232 9.76 27.66 5.39
C GLY A 232 9.67 26.23 5.95
N GLY A 233 8.97 25.36 5.24
CA GLY A 233 8.61 24.04 5.76
C GLY A 233 9.74 23.02 5.65
N SER A 234 9.78 22.06 6.58
CA SER A 234 10.71 20.93 6.56
C SER A 234 10.38 19.95 5.42
N GLY A 235 11.37 19.23 4.92
CA GLY A 235 11.14 18.15 3.96
C GLY A 235 10.46 16.93 4.56
N GLY A 236 10.04 15.97 3.73
CA GLY A 236 9.51 14.67 4.18
C GLY A 236 10.61 13.67 4.56
N GLY A 237 10.29 12.73 5.44
CA GLY A 237 11.17 11.65 5.90
C GLY A 237 11.33 10.51 4.89
N ILE A 238 11.73 9.34 5.37
CA ILE A 238 11.88 8.12 4.58
C ILE A 238 11.04 6.99 5.17
N ILE A 239 10.27 6.31 4.33
CA ILE A 239 9.63 5.03 4.66
C ILE A 239 10.21 3.95 3.74
N GLN A 240 10.74 2.89 4.32
CA GLN A 240 11.18 1.69 3.61
C GLN A 240 10.39 0.47 4.08
N LEU A 241 9.58 -0.11 3.20
CA LEU A 241 8.82 -1.33 3.44
C LEU A 241 9.46 -2.48 2.66
N VAL A 242 9.83 -3.55 3.36
CA VAL A 242 10.27 -4.82 2.76
C VAL A 242 9.27 -5.88 3.18
N ILE A 243 8.46 -6.34 2.24
CA ILE A 243 7.33 -7.23 2.49
C ILE A 243 7.54 -8.51 1.70
N GLU A 244 7.50 -9.65 2.38
CA GLU A 244 7.81 -10.92 1.72
C GLU A 244 6.65 -11.42 0.88
N GLN A 245 5.41 -11.35 1.39
CA GLN A 245 4.26 -12.03 0.80
C GLN A 245 3.17 -11.07 0.34
N GLN A 246 2.63 -10.22 1.22
CA GLN A 246 1.46 -9.41 0.87
C GLN A 246 1.41 -8.06 1.57
N LEU A 247 1.12 -7.02 0.77
CA LEU A 247 0.72 -5.70 1.24
C LEU A 247 -0.78 -5.51 1.02
N ILE A 248 -1.54 -5.25 2.09
CA ILE A 248 -2.92 -4.77 2.02
C ILE A 248 -2.98 -3.41 2.71
N ASN A 249 -3.04 -2.34 1.94
CA ASN A 249 -3.19 -0.98 2.44
C ASN A 249 -4.56 -0.41 2.07
N TYR A 250 -5.44 -0.23 3.06
CA TYR A 250 -6.67 0.55 2.92
C TYR A 250 -6.55 1.97 3.50
N GLY A 251 -5.45 2.26 4.20
CA GLY A 251 -5.17 3.56 4.79
C GLY A 251 -4.20 4.41 3.97
N LEU A 252 -3.34 5.14 4.68
CA LEU A 252 -2.44 6.15 4.10
C LEU A 252 -0.96 5.88 4.46
N ILE A 253 -0.09 5.86 3.45
CA ILE A 253 1.37 5.86 3.65
C ILE A 253 1.90 7.17 3.09
N GLN A 254 2.57 7.98 3.91
CA GLN A 254 3.02 9.30 3.44
C GLN A 254 4.34 9.82 4.02
N CYS A 255 5.07 10.55 3.17
CA CYS A 255 6.27 11.32 3.51
C CYS A 255 6.14 12.74 2.94
N ASN A 256 5.14 13.51 3.35
CA ASN A 256 4.92 14.84 2.77
C ASN A 256 5.86 15.90 3.34
N GLY A 257 6.14 16.93 2.54
CA GLY A 257 6.82 18.14 3.01
C GLY A 257 5.90 19.03 3.85
N GLY A 258 6.50 19.82 4.74
CA GLY A 258 5.82 20.80 5.58
C GLY A 258 5.53 22.10 4.85
N ASN A 259 4.49 22.79 5.30
CA ASN A 259 4.17 24.13 4.82
C ASN A 259 5.10 25.16 5.47
N GLY A 260 5.51 26.18 4.71
CA GLY A 260 6.28 27.29 5.24
C GLY A 260 5.37 28.37 5.83
N TYR A 261 5.55 28.68 7.11
CA TYR A 261 4.91 29.83 7.74
C TYR A 261 5.81 31.04 7.56
N GLY A 262 5.41 31.98 6.70
CA GLY A 262 6.18 33.21 6.58
C GLY A 262 5.91 34.09 7.80
N TYR A 263 6.98 34.51 8.47
CA TYR A 263 6.91 35.59 9.44
C TYR A 263 6.70 36.88 8.64
N GLY A 264 5.46 37.36 8.61
CA GLY A 264 5.21 38.70 8.10
C GLY A 264 5.94 39.70 8.99
N TYR A 265 7.11 40.17 8.57
CA TYR A 265 7.72 41.37 9.12
C TYR A 265 6.82 42.56 8.74
N GLY A 266 5.73 42.71 9.50
CA GLY A 266 4.96 43.93 9.48
C GLY A 266 5.81 44.99 10.15
N ASN A 267 6.39 45.90 9.37
CA ASN A 267 6.79 47.19 9.90
C ASN A 267 5.52 47.83 10.50
N GLU A 268 5.42 47.86 11.83
CA GLU A 268 4.24 48.30 12.60
C GLU A 268 3.89 49.79 12.39
N HIS A 269 4.69 50.55 11.65
CA HIS A 269 4.52 51.99 11.53
C HIS A 269 3.36 52.46 10.63
N ASN A 270 2.50 51.58 10.11
CA ASN A 270 1.32 52.01 9.36
C ASN A 270 0.10 51.10 9.63
N HIS A 271 -0.76 51.52 10.58
CA HIS A 271 -1.98 50.86 11.04
C HIS A 271 -3.08 50.59 9.98
N ARG A 272 -2.83 50.78 8.67
CA ARG A 272 -3.87 50.65 7.62
C ARG A 272 -3.56 49.68 6.48
N LYS A 273 -2.46 48.93 6.48
CA LYS A 273 -2.18 47.96 5.41
C LYS A 273 -2.54 46.53 5.85
N LYS A 274 -3.51 45.92 5.16
CA LYS A 274 -3.87 44.49 5.24
C LYS A 274 -2.58 43.67 5.31
N LYS A 275 -2.37 42.91 6.39
CA LYS A 275 -1.26 41.95 6.54
C LYS A 275 -1.33 40.98 5.36
N SER A 276 -0.55 41.20 4.30
CA SER A 276 -0.33 40.17 3.29
C SER A 276 0.41 39.04 4.00
N LYS A 277 -0.25 37.90 4.19
CA LYS A 277 0.40 36.68 4.68
C LYS A 277 1.45 36.30 3.64
N GLN A 278 2.70 36.72 3.84
CA GLN A 278 3.80 36.15 3.10
C GLN A 278 3.91 34.70 3.57
N HIS A 279 3.93 33.77 2.63
CA HIS A 279 4.08 32.36 2.91
C HIS A 279 5.56 32.00 2.69
N GLY A 280 6.25 31.45 3.68
CA GLY A 280 7.60 30.90 3.48
C GLY A 280 7.56 29.69 2.56
N GLY A 281 8.69 29.27 1.98
CA GLY A 281 8.73 28.18 1.00
C GLY A 281 8.23 26.83 1.54
N GLY A 282 7.56 26.03 0.72
CA GLY A 282 7.17 24.66 1.08
C GLY A 282 8.37 23.72 1.11
N GLY A 283 8.44 22.82 2.08
CA GLY A 283 9.41 21.72 2.06
C GLY A 283 9.06 20.69 1.00
N SER A 284 10.03 19.97 0.46
CA SER A 284 9.77 18.91 -0.52
C SER A 284 9.25 17.63 0.14
N GLY A 285 8.55 16.78 -0.62
CA GLY A 285 8.22 15.43 -0.17
C GLY A 285 9.47 14.59 0.10
N GLY A 286 9.32 13.47 0.79
CA GLY A 286 10.39 12.54 1.12
C GLY A 286 10.46 11.33 0.20
N SER A 287 10.91 10.19 0.72
CA SER A 287 11.00 8.94 -0.06
C SER A 287 10.13 7.83 0.52
N ILE A 288 9.47 7.08 -0.36
CA ILE A 288 8.82 5.81 -0.03
C ILE A 288 9.39 4.73 -0.95
N LEU A 289 9.98 3.70 -0.35
CA LEU A 289 10.43 2.50 -1.06
C LEU A 289 9.63 1.30 -0.56
N ILE A 290 8.95 0.60 -1.48
CA ILE A 290 8.23 -0.64 -1.20
C ILE A 290 8.87 -1.75 -2.02
N LYS A 291 9.36 -2.79 -1.36
CA LYS A 291 9.93 -3.98 -1.99
C LYS A 291 9.11 -5.20 -1.61
N LEU A 292 8.45 -5.79 -2.59
CA LEU A 292 7.80 -7.09 -2.49
C LEU A 292 8.83 -8.15 -2.91
N GLN A 293 9.09 -9.15 -2.07
CA GLN A 293 10.14 -10.14 -2.33
C GLN A 293 9.66 -11.40 -3.05
N ASN A 294 8.37 -11.73 -2.92
CA ASN A 294 7.84 -12.97 -3.43
C ASN A 294 6.53 -12.74 -4.20
N SER A 295 6.43 -13.32 -5.39
CA SER A 295 5.19 -13.34 -6.17
C SER A 295 4.28 -14.46 -5.64
N TYR A 296 3.84 -14.33 -4.38
CA TYR A 296 2.77 -15.19 -3.90
C TYR A 296 1.47 -14.86 -4.67
N PRO A 297 0.55 -15.83 -4.87
CA PRO A 297 -0.68 -15.62 -5.64
C PRO A 297 -1.65 -14.61 -5.01
N PHE A 298 -1.33 -14.05 -3.84
CA PHE A 298 -2.20 -13.11 -3.17
C PHE A 298 -2.10 -11.72 -3.79
N PRO A 299 -3.22 -11.10 -4.18
CA PRO A 299 -3.21 -9.75 -4.73
C PRO A 299 -2.75 -8.75 -3.67
N ASN A 300 -1.96 -7.78 -4.10
CA ASN A 300 -1.56 -6.65 -3.27
C ASN A 300 -2.58 -5.51 -3.43
N VAL A 301 -2.81 -4.76 -2.35
CA VAL A 301 -3.64 -3.55 -2.35
C VAL A 301 -2.78 -2.40 -1.85
N PHE A 302 -2.57 -1.39 -2.69
CA PHE A 302 -1.63 -0.31 -2.39
C PHE A 302 -2.24 0.90 -1.66
N GLY A 303 -3.58 1.06 -1.70
CA GLY A 303 -4.26 2.15 -1.00
C GLY A 303 -3.81 3.53 -1.46
N THR A 304 -3.74 4.48 -0.52
CA THR A 304 -3.22 5.83 -0.80
C THR A 304 -1.76 5.93 -0.37
N ILE A 305 -0.88 6.38 -1.28
CA ILE A 305 0.54 6.58 -1.03
C ILE A 305 0.96 7.97 -1.50
N ARG A 306 1.56 8.80 -0.63
CA ARG A 306 1.86 10.20 -0.94
C ARG A 306 3.27 10.64 -0.53
N CYS A 307 3.98 11.28 -1.45
CA CYS A 307 5.21 12.04 -1.20
C CYS A 307 5.09 13.43 -1.84
N ILE A 308 4.13 14.24 -1.42
CA ILE A 308 3.94 15.59 -1.99
C ILE A 308 4.71 16.64 -1.19
N GLY A 309 5.10 17.74 -1.83
CA GLY A 309 5.70 18.86 -1.12
C GLY A 309 4.68 19.63 -0.28
N GLY A 310 5.14 20.53 0.57
CA GLY A 310 4.30 21.53 1.24
C GLY A 310 3.89 22.65 0.30
N ASN A 311 2.99 23.51 0.77
CA ASN A 311 2.45 24.67 0.05
C ASN A 311 1.89 24.33 -1.33
N GLN A 312 1.30 23.15 -1.50
CA GLN A 312 0.70 22.77 -2.78
C GLN A 312 -0.37 23.79 -3.18
N ASN A 313 -0.40 24.13 -4.47
CA ASN A 313 -1.25 25.17 -5.05
C ASN A 313 -0.86 26.62 -4.68
N LEU A 314 0.30 26.82 -4.06
CA LEU A 314 0.89 28.14 -3.87
C LEU A 314 2.11 28.31 -4.79
N ILE A 315 2.47 29.57 -5.01
CA ILE A 315 3.60 29.99 -5.86
C ILE A 315 4.98 29.53 -5.35
N ASN A 316 5.05 29.10 -4.10
CA ASN A 316 6.25 28.68 -3.38
C ASN A 316 6.16 27.20 -2.95
N GLU A 317 5.47 26.38 -3.74
CA GLU A 317 5.29 24.96 -3.46
C GLU A 317 6.63 24.21 -3.38
N GLY A 318 6.70 23.26 -2.46
CA GLY A 318 7.77 22.28 -2.44
C GLY A 318 7.58 21.24 -3.55
N GLY A 319 8.69 20.69 -4.04
CA GLY A 319 8.70 19.59 -5.00
C GLY A 319 8.14 18.30 -4.41
N LYS A 320 7.58 17.44 -5.27
CA LYS A 320 7.10 16.11 -4.91
C LYS A 320 8.28 15.15 -4.80
N GLY A 321 8.35 14.40 -3.70
CA GLY A 321 9.41 13.44 -3.44
C GLY A 321 9.45 12.24 -4.39
N ARG A 322 9.78 11.05 -3.89
CA ARG A 322 9.95 9.87 -4.75
C ARG A 322 9.27 8.64 -4.16
N ILE A 323 8.62 7.87 -5.02
CA ILE A 323 8.01 6.59 -4.68
C ILE A 323 8.59 5.54 -5.63
N ALA A 324 9.07 4.43 -5.09
CA ALA A 324 9.50 3.28 -5.86
C ALA A 324 8.86 2.00 -5.31
N ILE A 325 8.34 1.17 -6.21
CA ILE A 325 7.68 -0.10 -5.88
C ILE A 325 8.33 -1.18 -6.73
N TYR A 326 8.74 -2.28 -6.09
CA TYR A 326 9.45 -3.40 -6.72
C TYR A 326 8.80 -4.74 -6.41
N GLY A 327 8.99 -5.69 -7.32
CA GLY A 327 8.57 -7.09 -7.15
C GLY A 327 7.10 -7.35 -7.49
N VAL A 328 6.45 -6.41 -8.20
CA VAL A 328 5.10 -6.59 -8.74
C VAL A 328 4.87 -5.71 -9.96
N GLU A 329 4.08 -6.20 -10.91
CA GLU A 329 3.55 -5.35 -11.98
C GLU A 329 2.36 -4.53 -11.45
N LEU A 330 2.41 -3.21 -11.59
CA LEU A 330 1.35 -2.31 -11.13
C LEU A 330 0.37 -2.04 -12.27
N SER A 331 -0.91 -2.28 -12.03
CA SER A 331 -1.96 -1.88 -12.96
C SER A 331 -2.19 -0.36 -12.94
N SER A 332 -2.93 0.13 -13.93
CA SER A 332 -3.39 1.53 -13.94
C SER A 332 -4.25 1.87 -12.71
N ASN A 333 -5.00 0.90 -12.19
CA ASN A 333 -5.83 1.11 -11.02
C ASN A 333 -4.99 1.23 -9.74
N ASP A 334 -3.91 0.44 -9.63
CA ASP A 334 -3.01 0.49 -8.46
C ASP A 334 -2.32 1.85 -8.33
N THR A 335 -1.99 2.47 -9.46
CA THR A 335 -1.30 3.77 -9.48
C THR A 335 -2.22 4.98 -9.33
N LYS A 336 -3.54 4.79 -9.35
CA LYS A 336 -4.53 5.89 -9.31
C LYS A 336 -4.43 6.74 -8.04
N ASN A 337 -4.11 6.13 -6.90
CA ASN A 337 -4.07 6.77 -5.58
C ASN A 337 -2.63 7.00 -5.08
N ILE A 338 -1.64 6.93 -5.97
CA ILE A 338 -0.22 7.09 -5.66
C ILE A 338 0.28 8.39 -6.28
N ASP A 339 0.79 9.31 -5.46
CA ASP A 339 1.34 10.60 -5.92
C ASP A 339 2.65 10.97 -5.19
N PRO A 340 3.79 11.14 -5.89
CA PRO A 340 4.00 11.10 -7.34
C PRO A 340 3.88 9.71 -7.96
N LYS A 341 3.76 9.67 -9.29
CA LYS A 341 3.76 8.41 -10.07
C LYS A 341 4.97 7.56 -9.66
N PRO A 342 4.76 6.30 -9.21
CA PRO A 342 5.84 5.48 -8.70
C PRO A 342 6.77 5.08 -9.84
N PHE A 343 8.05 4.92 -9.52
CA PHE A 343 8.93 4.10 -10.34
C PHE A 343 8.58 2.63 -10.09
N ASN A 344 8.22 1.91 -11.15
CA ASN A 344 7.92 0.48 -11.09
C ASN A 344 8.87 -0.30 -11.99
N ARG A 345 9.44 -1.38 -11.46
CA ARG A 345 10.22 -2.36 -12.22
C ARG A 345 9.90 -3.74 -11.65
N GLU A 346 9.57 -4.66 -12.55
CA GLU A 346 9.45 -6.09 -12.23
C GLU A 346 10.78 -6.67 -11.73
#